data_AF-A0A2H9T1Q5-F1
#
_entry.id   AF-A0A2H9T1Q5-F1
#
_cell.length_a   1.000
_cell.length_b   1.000
_cell.length_c   1.000
_cell.angle_alpha   90.00
_cell.angle_beta   90.00
_cell.angle_gamma   90.00
#
_symmetry.space_group_name_H-M   'P 1'
#
loop_
_entity.id
_entity.type
_entity.pdbx_description
1 polymer ?
#
loop_
_entity_poly.entity_id
_entity_poly.type
_entity_poly.pdbx_seq_one_letter_code
_entity_poly.pdbx_strand_id
1 'polypeptide(L)'
;TTDSLSGIEYYEVKIGDQNTIPITTAALKTNPYKISPQAPGEHTIIVKAFDKADNSTPATTDVTIEPIEAPVITDFPKTSRIGDVLTIKGTSKYPDATVTVSVKKEGEEVITNDIKTDSEGNWLYLHPKSLEEGTYQVWTQITDKRGAKSNPTEKITIAVILPTILKFGKIAIDYLSVMLTLVVLIIILILAIFYGWYQISLWRKRVRKETKEVEKSVAKAFKNLRQEVKKQIALLDKEPGLTDKEKEIRNKLQETLDNSEKFISKEIKDIEKELE
;
A
#
# COMPACT_ATOMS: atom_id res chain seq x y z
N THR A 1 -46.49 -64.07 40.42
CA THR A 1 -46.12 -62.70 40.85
C THR A 1 -45.70 -61.95 39.61
N THR A 2 -46.42 -60.89 39.22
CA THR A 2 -45.99 -60.03 38.12
C THR A 2 -44.98 -59.06 38.68
N ASP A 3 -43.71 -59.22 38.33
CA ASP A 3 -42.66 -58.28 38.71
C ASP A 3 -42.89 -56.95 37.99
N SER A 4 -43.12 -55.88 38.75
CA SER A 4 -43.42 -54.54 38.25
C SER A 4 -42.25 -53.91 37.48
N LEU A 5 -41.03 -54.42 37.68
CA LEU A 5 -39.82 -53.94 37.02
C LEU A 5 -39.49 -54.70 35.73
N SER A 6 -40.28 -55.72 35.38
CA SER A 6 -40.14 -56.44 34.12
C SER A 6 -40.61 -55.60 32.92
N GLY A 7 -39.88 -55.71 31.81
CA GLY A 7 -40.17 -55.05 30.52
C GLY A 7 -39.19 -53.92 30.19
N ILE A 8 -39.08 -53.60 28.90
CA ILE A 8 -38.16 -52.56 28.39
C ILE A 8 -38.72 -51.17 28.73
N GLU A 9 -37.90 -50.32 29.33
CA GLU A 9 -38.23 -48.92 29.62
C GLU A 9 -37.81 -47.98 28.47
N TYR A 10 -36.55 -48.10 28.02
CA TYR A 10 -35.99 -47.30 26.93
C TYR A 10 -34.86 -48.03 26.19
N TYR A 11 -34.47 -47.48 25.05
CA TYR A 11 -33.32 -47.90 24.28
C TYR A 11 -32.28 -46.78 24.23
N GLU A 12 -31.00 -47.12 24.15
CA GLU A 12 -29.94 -46.21 23.75
C GLU A 12 -29.43 -46.62 22.38
N VAL A 13 -29.40 -45.68 21.42
CA VAL A 13 -28.88 -45.92 20.08
C VAL A 13 -27.66 -45.04 19.84
N LYS A 14 -26.55 -45.66 19.43
CA LYS A 14 -25.34 -44.99 18.98
C LYS A 14 -25.03 -45.39 17.54
N ILE A 15 -24.73 -44.42 16.68
CA ILE A 15 -24.44 -44.64 15.26
C ILE A 15 -23.04 -44.07 14.97
N GLY A 16 -22.09 -44.94 14.66
CA GLY A 16 -20.68 -44.56 14.50
C GLY A 16 -20.14 -43.80 15.71
N ASP A 17 -19.48 -42.67 15.45
CA ASP A 17 -18.89 -41.81 16.48
C ASP A 17 -19.85 -40.73 17.02
N GLN A 18 -21.13 -40.78 16.65
CA GLN A 18 -22.12 -39.81 17.12
C GLN A 18 -22.46 -40.02 18.61
N ASN A 19 -23.07 -38.99 19.21
CA ASN A 19 -23.58 -39.07 20.56
C ASN A 19 -24.69 -40.12 20.68
N THR A 20 -24.75 -40.80 21.83
CA THR A 20 -25.81 -41.74 22.14
C THR A 20 -27.17 -41.02 22.25
N ILE A 21 -28.18 -41.61 21.63
CA ILE A 21 -29.54 -41.08 21.59
C ILE A 21 -30.44 -42.00 22.45
N PRO A 22 -31.00 -41.51 23.58
CA PRO A 22 -31.99 -42.27 24.33
C PRO A 22 -33.35 -42.20 23.62
N ILE A 23 -34.02 -43.35 23.49
CA ILE A 23 -35.33 -43.52 22.85
C ILE A 23 -36.24 -44.26 23.82
N THR A 24 -37.19 -43.54 24.42
CA THR A 24 -38.19 -44.16 25.29
C THR A 24 -39.15 -45.03 24.48
N THR A 25 -39.75 -46.03 25.12
CA THR A 25 -40.79 -46.86 24.48
C THR A 25 -41.98 -46.04 23.97
N ALA A 26 -42.32 -44.93 24.64
CA ALA A 26 -43.34 -43.99 24.17
C ALA A 26 -42.93 -43.19 22.92
N ALA A 27 -41.62 -42.98 22.70
CA ALA A 27 -41.08 -42.28 21.53
C ALA A 27 -40.99 -43.17 20.28
N LEU A 28 -41.11 -44.50 20.42
CA LEU A 28 -41.16 -45.45 19.31
C LEU A 28 -42.52 -45.35 18.58
N LYS A 29 -42.66 -44.34 17.74
CA LYS A 29 -43.87 -44.13 16.91
C LYS A 29 -44.01 -45.17 15.80
N THR A 30 -42.91 -45.82 15.41
CA THR A 30 -42.88 -46.85 14.36
C THR A 30 -41.99 -48.02 14.77
N ASN A 31 -42.37 -49.23 14.35
CA ASN A 31 -41.53 -50.41 14.40
C ASN A 31 -41.43 -50.98 12.97
N PRO A 32 -40.26 -50.95 12.32
CA PRO A 32 -38.95 -50.53 12.84
C PRO A 32 -38.82 -49.02 13.11
N TYR A 33 -37.91 -48.65 14.02
CA TYR A 33 -37.54 -47.26 14.30
C TYR A 33 -36.81 -46.65 13.10
N LYS A 34 -37.19 -45.43 12.71
CA LYS A 34 -36.55 -44.70 11.60
C LYS A 34 -35.46 -43.78 12.13
N ILE A 35 -34.22 -44.09 11.77
CA ILE A 35 -33.04 -43.27 12.07
C ILE A 35 -33.00 -42.04 11.14
N SER A 36 -32.52 -40.91 11.65
CA SER A 36 -32.28 -39.71 10.83
C SER A 36 -31.25 -39.97 9.72
N PRO A 37 -31.33 -39.28 8.57
CA PRO A 37 -30.38 -39.46 7.48
C PRO A 37 -28.92 -39.33 7.94
N GLN A 38 -28.09 -40.26 7.49
CA GLN A 38 -26.68 -40.37 7.86
C GLN A 38 -25.78 -40.03 6.67
N ALA A 39 -24.54 -39.65 6.93
CA ALA A 39 -23.55 -39.45 5.88
C ALA A 39 -23.15 -40.79 5.23
N PRO A 40 -22.66 -40.79 3.98
CA PRO A 40 -22.14 -41.99 3.34
C PRO A 40 -20.94 -42.57 4.11
N GLY A 41 -20.77 -43.88 4.03
CA GLY A 41 -19.68 -44.61 4.69
C GLY A 41 -20.18 -45.76 5.56
N GLU A 42 -19.23 -46.38 6.26
CA GLU A 42 -19.51 -47.46 7.21
C GLU A 42 -19.89 -46.88 8.58
N HIS A 43 -20.97 -47.41 9.14
CA HIS A 43 -21.47 -47.02 10.45
C HIS A 43 -21.76 -48.27 11.28
N THR A 44 -21.13 -48.36 12.44
CA THR A 44 -21.51 -49.34 13.46
C THR A 44 -22.68 -48.79 14.26
N ILE A 45 -23.81 -49.49 14.25
CA ILE A 45 -24.99 -49.16 15.03
C ILE A 45 -24.99 -50.05 16.28
N ILE A 46 -25.01 -49.41 17.44
CA ILE A 46 -25.12 -50.08 18.75
C ILE A 46 -26.46 -49.69 19.35
N VAL A 47 -27.25 -50.68 19.73
CA VAL A 47 -28.54 -50.50 20.42
C VAL A 47 -28.48 -51.22 21.76
N LYS A 48 -28.72 -50.51 22.85
CA LYS A 48 -28.89 -51.10 24.18
C LYS A 48 -30.34 -50.99 24.61
N ALA A 49 -30.96 -52.10 24.98
CA ALA A 49 -32.28 -52.09 25.61
C ALA A 49 -32.12 -52.08 27.13
N PHE A 50 -32.81 -51.16 27.81
CA PHE A 50 -32.82 -51.03 29.27
C PHE A 50 -34.18 -51.44 29.83
N ASP A 51 -34.21 -52.25 30.89
CA ASP A 51 -35.42 -52.54 31.65
C ASP A 51 -35.68 -51.49 32.74
N LYS A 52 -36.82 -51.60 33.44
CA LYS A 52 -37.19 -50.67 34.52
C LYS A 52 -36.36 -50.83 35.80
N ALA A 53 -35.50 -51.85 35.85
CA ALA A 53 -34.53 -52.08 36.92
C ALA A 53 -33.12 -51.59 36.53
N ASP A 54 -32.99 -50.88 35.40
CA ASP A 54 -31.73 -50.35 34.85
C ASP A 54 -30.73 -51.44 34.39
N ASN A 55 -31.20 -52.67 34.17
CA ASN A 55 -30.39 -53.69 33.50
C ASN A 55 -30.40 -53.44 31.99
N SER A 56 -29.27 -53.70 31.31
CA SER A 56 -29.17 -53.48 29.86
C SER A 56 -28.63 -54.67 29.08
N THR A 57 -29.08 -54.81 27.83
CA THR A 57 -28.54 -55.77 26.86
C THR A 57 -28.21 -55.06 25.55
N PRO A 58 -26.95 -55.12 25.07
CA PRO A 58 -26.54 -54.52 23.79
C PRO A 58 -26.77 -55.45 22.60
N ALA A 59 -26.99 -54.86 21.43
CA ALA A 59 -26.90 -55.48 20.11
C ALA A 59 -26.14 -54.54 19.17
N THR A 60 -25.35 -55.11 18.26
CA THR A 60 -24.49 -54.34 17.35
C THR A 60 -24.66 -54.84 15.92
N THR A 61 -24.65 -53.93 14.96
CA THR A 61 -24.66 -54.25 13.53
C THR A 61 -23.90 -53.19 12.74
N ASP A 62 -23.22 -53.59 11.67
CA ASP A 62 -22.54 -52.67 10.76
C ASP A 62 -23.39 -52.43 9.53
N VAL A 63 -23.48 -51.16 9.12
CA VAL A 63 -24.25 -50.72 7.95
C VAL A 63 -23.37 -49.85 7.07
N THR A 64 -23.32 -50.17 5.79
CA THR A 64 -22.69 -49.32 4.77
C THR A 64 -23.74 -48.48 4.08
N ILE A 65 -23.57 -47.16 4.11
CA ILE A 65 -24.46 -46.21 3.43
C ILE A 65 -23.77 -45.73 2.16
N GLU A 66 -24.34 -46.08 1.02
CA GLU A 66 -23.83 -45.68 -0.28
C GLU A 66 -24.11 -44.18 -0.55
N PRO A 67 -23.12 -43.44 -1.10
CA PRO A 67 -23.33 -42.06 -1.48
C PRO A 67 -24.21 -41.96 -2.72
N ILE A 68 -25.06 -40.93 -2.77
CA ILE A 68 -25.65 -40.52 -4.05
C ILE A 68 -24.60 -39.82 -4.92
N GLU A 69 -24.87 -39.74 -6.23
CA GLU A 69 -23.97 -39.08 -7.17
C GLU A 69 -23.73 -37.61 -6.81
N ALA A 70 -22.47 -37.20 -6.81
CA ALA A 70 -22.08 -35.82 -6.51
C ALA A 70 -22.54 -34.86 -7.63
N PRO A 71 -22.78 -33.58 -7.32
CA PRO A 71 -23.08 -32.58 -8.34
C PRO A 71 -21.82 -32.32 -9.19
N VAL A 72 -22.01 -31.85 -10.43
CA VAL A 72 -20.93 -31.52 -11.35
C VAL A 72 -20.81 -30.00 -11.44
N ILE A 73 -19.64 -29.46 -11.14
CA ILE A 73 -19.32 -28.04 -11.38
C ILE A 73 -19.03 -27.87 -12.87
N THR A 74 -19.81 -27.04 -13.56
CA THR A 74 -19.71 -26.86 -15.02
C THR A 74 -19.00 -25.56 -15.41
N ASP A 75 -19.13 -24.51 -14.59
CA ASP A 75 -18.56 -23.20 -14.90
C ASP A 75 -18.14 -22.49 -13.60
N PHE A 76 -16.92 -21.96 -13.60
CA PHE A 76 -16.35 -21.21 -12.49
C PHE A 76 -15.19 -20.33 -12.98
N PRO A 77 -14.99 -19.15 -12.38
CA PRO A 77 -13.84 -18.31 -12.70
C PRO A 77 -12.56 -18.91 -12.11
N LYS A 78 -11.49 -19.03 -12.91
CA LYS A 78 -10.14 -19.33 -12.39
C LYS A 78 -9.59 -18.14 -11.59
N THR A 79 -9.97 -16.92 -11.99
CA THR A 79 -9.58 -15.67 -11.35
C THR A 79 -10.80 -14.76 -11.16
N SER A 80 -10.90 -14.12 -9.99
CA SER A 80 -11.94 -13.16 -9.64
C SER A 80 -11.30 -11.88 -9.10
N ARG A 81 -11.96 -10.73 -9.20
CA ARG A 81 -11.45 -9.49 -8.58
C ARG A 81 -12.10 -9.26 -7.23
N ILE A 82 -11.42 -8.53 -6.35
CA ILE A 82 -12.03 -8.02 -5.13
C ILE A 82 -13.21 -7.13 -5.50
N GLY A 83 -14.35 -7.34 -4.84
CA GLY A 83 -15.62 -6.66 -5.11
C GLY A 83 -16.48 -7.34 -6.17
N ASP A 84 -15.94 -8.27 -6.96
CA ASP A 84 -16.75 -9.08 -7.89
C ASP A 84 -17.53 -10.15 -7.12
N VAL A 85 -18.75 -10.44 -7.57
CA VAL A 85 -19.56 -11.52 -7.02
C VAL A 85 -19.07 -12.85 -7.58
N LEU A 86 -18.49 -13.71 -6.72
CA LEU A 86 -18.08 -15.05 -7.12
C LEU A 86 -19.30 -15.88 -7.53
N THR A 87 -19.30 -16.29 -8.79
CA THR A 87 -20.37 -17.09 -9.41
C THR A 87 -19.86 -18.48 -9.77
N ILE A 88 -20.56 -19.52 -9.33
CA ILE A 88 -20.26 -20.92 -9.68
C ILE A 88 -21.52 -21.58 -10.17
N LYS A 89 -21.44 -22.31 -11.28
CA LYS A 89 -22.56 -23.05 -11.86
C LYS A 89 -22.26 -24.52 -11.88
N GLY A 90 -23.32 -25.31 -11.82
CA GLY A 90 -23.22 -26.73 -12.04
C GLY A 90 -24.56 -27.39 -12.28
N THR A 91 -24.49 -28.71 -12.39
CA THR A 91 -25.63 -29.58 -12.65
C THR A 91 -25.62 -30.76 -11.68
N SER A 92 -26.74 -31.45 -11.56
CA SER A 92 -26.88 -32.66 -10.76
C SER A 92 -28.03 -33.50 -11.32
N LYS A 93 -28.08 -34.79 -10.96
CA LYS A 93 -29.20 -35.66 -11.35
C LYS A 93 -30.47 -35.47 -10.49
N TYR A 94 -30.41 -34.60 -9.47
CA TYR A 94 -31.44 -34.52 -8.44
C TYR A 94 -32.15 -33.15 -8.48
N PRO A 95 -33.41 -33.07 -8.94
CA PRO A 95 -34.18 -31.84 -8.94
C PRO A 95 -34.72 -31.49 -7.55
N ASP A 96 -34.83 -30.18 -7.28
CA ASP A 96 -35.15 -29.58 -5.98
C ASP A 96 -34.36 -30.19 -4.79
N ALA A 97 -33.12 -30.54 -5.04
CA ALA A 97 -32.15 -31.01 -4.04
C ALA A 97 -31.34 -29.84 -3.49
N THR A 98 -30.71 -30.03 -2.34
CA THR A 98 -29.87 -29.01 -1.70
C THR A 98 -28.41 -29.27 -2.05
N VAL A 99 -27.75 -28.30 -2.67
CA VAL A 99 -26.29 -28.30 -2.88
C VAL A 99 -25.65 -27.42 -1.82
N THR A 100 -24.79 -28.01 -1.00
CA THR A 100 -23.94 -27.31 -0.04
C THR A 100 -22.63 -26.95 -0.71
N VAL A 101 -22.34 -25.66 -0.83
CA VAL A 101 -21.10 -25.10 -1.39
C VAL A 101 -20.19 -24.69 -0.25
N SER A 102 -19.00 -25.28 -0.22
CA SER A 102 -17.96 -25.00 0.78
C SER A 102 -16.84 -24.18 0.15
N VAL A 103 -16.55 -23.02 0.72
CA VAL A 103 -15.51 -22.09 0.27
C VAL A 103 -14.49 -21.92 1.39
N LYS A 104 -13.21 -22.17 1.11
CA LYS A 104 -12.13 -22.06 2.09
C LYS A 104 -10.98 -21.22 1.53
N LYS A 105 -10.57 -20.17 2.24
CA LYS A 105 -9.30 -19.48 2.00
C LYS A 105 -8.18 -20.24 2.72
N GLU A 106 -6.99 -20.26 2.15
CA GLU A 106 -5.82 -20.86 2.81
C GLU A 106 -5.58 -20.24 4.20
N GLY A 107 -5.50 -21.08 5.23
CA GLY A 107 -5.32 -20.64 6.63
C GLY A 107 -6.58 -20.18 7.37
N GLU A 108 -7.75 -20.11 6.71
CA GLU A 108 -9.02 -19.69 7.34
C GLU A 108 -10.01 -20.85 7.49
N GLU A 109 -11.10 -20.59 8.22
CA GLU A 109 -12.22 -21.52 8.39
C GLU A 109 -13.01 -21.72 7.10
N VAL A 110 -13.72 -22.84 7.01
CA VAL A 110 -14.57 -23.16 5.86
C VAL A 110 -15.91 -22.45 6.01
N ILE A 111 -16.29 -21.69 4.99
CA ILE A 111 -17.62 -21.08 4.90
C ILE A 111 -18.51 -21.99 4.06
N THR A 112 -19.65 -22.38 4.60
CA THR A 112 -20.62 -23.24 3.91
C THR A 112 -21.92 -22.47 3.62
N ASN A 113 -22.51 -22.71 2.45
CA ASN A 113 -23.79 -22.13 2.06
C ASN A 113 -24.60 -23.16 1.28
N ASP A 114 -25.90 -23.19 1.52
CA ASP A 114 -26.83 -24.08 0.85
C ASP A 114 -27.61 -23.35 -0.24
N ILE A 115 -27.72 -23.99 -1.41
CA ILE A 115 -28.55 -23.56 -2.53
C ILE A 115 -29.42 -24.72 -2.99
N LYS A 116 -30.49 -24.42 -3.72
CA LYS A 116 -31.36 -25.44 -4.32
C LYS A 116 -31.06 -25.63 -5.80
N THR A 117 -31.19 -26.86 -6.26
CA THR A 117 -31.24 -27.17 -7.69
C THR A 117 -32.63 -26.83 -8.24
N ASP A 118 -32.68 -26.49 -9.52
CA ASP A 118 -33.95 -26.30 -10.24
C ASP A 118 -34.59 -27.64 -10.63
N SER A 119 -35.69 -27.57 -11.39
CA SER A 119 -36.44 -28.75 -11.86
C SER A 119 -35.65 -29.63 -12.85
N GLU A 120 -34.58 -29.11 -13.44
CA GLU A 120 -33.68 -29.84 -14.34
C GLU A 120 -32.41 -30.31 -13.62
N GLY A 121 -32.22 -29.95 -12.35
CA GLY A 121 -31.04 -30.28 -11.56
C GLY A 121 -29.89 -29.28 -11.70
N ASN A 122 -30.07 -28.16 -12.42
CA ASN A 122 -29.07 -27.11 -12.53
C ASN A 122 -29.06 -26.26 -11.26
N TRP A 123 -27.91 -25.65 -10.96
CA TRP A 123 -27.76 -24.79 -9.79
C TRP A 123 -26.79 -23.64 -10.07
N LEU A 124 -27.05 -22.51 -9.40
CA LEU A 124 -26.27 -21.29 -9.48
C LEU A 124 -25.93 -20.82 -8.07
N TYR A 125 -24.64 -20.76 -7.78
CA TYR A 125 -24.12 -20.22 -6.54
C TYR A 125 -23.61 -18.80 -6.75
N LEU A 126 -24.09 -17.87 -5.92
CA LEU A 126 -23.57 -16.50 -5.83
C LEU A 126 -23.03 -16.31 -4.41
N HIS A 127 -21.72 -16.11 -4.28
CA HIS A 127 -21.12 -15.91 -2.96
C HIS A 127 -21.62 -14.59 -2.36
N PRO A 128 -22.19 -14.59 -1.13
CA PRO A 128 -22.92 -13.44 -0.61
C PRO A 128 -22.04 -12.28 -0.13
N LYS A 129 -20.74 -12.52 0.11
CA LYS A 129 -19.80 -11.51 0.63
C LYS A 129 -18.70 -11.24 -0.40
N SER A 130 -18.11 -10.05 -0.35
CA SER A 130 -16.88 -9.82 -1.13
C SER A 130 -15.75 -10.65 -0.54
N LEU A 131 -15.02 -11.33 -1.42
CA LEU A 131 -13.80 -12.04 -1.04
C LEU A 131 -12.62 -11.07 -0.97
N GLU A 132 -11.67 -11.38 -0.10
CA GLU A 132 -10.39 -10.67 0.00
C GLU A 132 -9.38 -11.22 -1.02
N GLU A 133 -8.24 -10.57 -1.16
CA GLU A 133 -7.14 -11.12 -1.97
C GLU A 133 -6.69 -12.47 -1.39
N GLY A 134 -6.55 -13.47 -2.26
CA GLY A 134 -6.04 -14.78 -1.86
C GLY A 134 -6.47 -15.92 -2.75
N THR A 135 -6.04 -17.12 -2.37
CA THR A 135 -6.37 -18.37 -3.05
C THR A 135 -7.45 -19.11 -2.26
N TYR A 136 -8.54 -19.46 -2.94
CA TYR A 136 -9.69 -20.14 -2.37
C TYR A 136 -9.84 -21.53 -2.97
N GLN A 137 -10.13 -22.52 -2.12
CA GLN A 137 -10.58 -23.84 -2.51
C GLN A 137 -12.10 -23.92 -2.37
N VAL A 138 -12.77 -24.42 -3.40
CA VAL A 138 -14.23 -24.61 -3.39
C VAL A 138 -14.56 -26.06 -3.73
N TRP A 139 -15.50 -26.64 -2.98
CA TRP A 139 -16.08 -27.94 -3.30
C TRP A 139 -17.56 -27.96 -2.93
N THR A 140 -18.29 -28.94 -3.46
CA THR A 140 -19.74 -29.03 -3.30
C THR A 140 -20.15 -30.43 -2.86
N GLN A 141 -21.31 -30.53 -2.20
CA GLN A 141 -21.94 -31.79 -1.81
C GLN A 141 -23.44 -31.64 -1.99
N ILE A 142 -24.13 -32.67 -2.47
CA ILE A 142 -25.59 -32.62 -2.65
C ILE A 142 -26.31 -33.49 -1.63
N THR A 143 -27.48 -33.02 -1.19
CA THR A 143 -28.44 -33.73 -0.34
C THR A 143 -29.79 -33.77 -1.06
N ASP A 144 -30.31 -34.97 -1.33
CA ASP A 144 -31.61 -35.13 -1.99
C ASP A 144 -32.81 -34.92 -1.04
N LYS A 145 -34.03 -35.01 -1.58
CA LYS A 145 -35.28 -34.87 -0.81
C LYS A 145 -35.48 -35.91 0.30
N ARG A 146 -34.78 -37.05 0.21
CA ARG A 146 -34.82 -38.12 1.21
C ARG A 146 -33.78 -37.90 2.31
N GLY A 147 -32.89 -36.91 2.14
CA GLY A 147 -31.76 -36.64 3.03
C GLY A 147 -30.50 -37.45 2.69
N ALA A 148 -30.49 -38.21 1.58
CA ALA A 148 -29.30 -38.94 1.15
C ALA A 148 -28.25 -37.95 0.63
N LYS A 149 -27.00 -38.14 1.02
CA LYS A 149 -25.89 -37.23 0.71
C LYS A 149 -24.90 -37.84 -0.28
N SER A 150 -24.28 -37.02 -1.11
CA SER A 150 -23.15 -37.45 -1.93
C SER A 150 -21.83 -37.41 -1.16
N ASN A 151 -20.77 -37.93 -1.77
CA ASN A 151 -19.42 -37.49 -1.41
C ASN A 151 -19.17 -36.04 -1.86
N PRO A 152 -18.24 -35.31 -1.23
CA PRO A 152 -17.78 -34.03 -1.73
C PRO A 152 -17.18 -34.14 -3.13
N THR A 153 -17.36 -33.11 -3.96
CA THR A 153 -16.67 -33.01 -5.26
C THR A 153 -15.17 -32.80 -5.09
N GLU A 154 -14.43 -32.97 -6.18
CA GLU A 154 -13.07 -32.46 -6.26
C GLU A 154 -13.04 -30.95 -5.96
N LYS A 155 -11.94 -30.52 -5.34
CA LYS A 155 -11.73 -29.11 -4.97
C LYS A 155 -11.23 -28.35 -6.18
N ILE A 156 -11.93 -27.27 -6.52
CA ILE A 156 -11.47 -26.30 -7.51
C ILE A 156 -10.75 -25.15 -6.81
N THR A 157 -9.81 -24.51 -7.51
CA THR A 157 -9.02 -23.40 -7.00
C THR A 157 -9.37 -22.11 -7.73
N ILE A 158 -9.62 -21.05 -6.97
CA ILE A 158 -9.97 -19.72 -7.48
C ILE A 158 -9.04 -18.69 -6.85
N ALA A 159 -8.38 -17.88 -7.68
CA ALA A 159 -7.53 -16.79 -7.21
C ALA A 159 -8.30 -15.46 -7.23
N VAL A 160 -8.38 -14.78 -6.09
CA VAL A 160 -8.98 -13.45 -5.95
C VAL A 160 -7.86 -12.41 -5.96
N ILE A 161 -7.91 -11.48 -6.91
CA ILE A 161 -6.85 -10.48 -7.15
C ILE A 161 -7.36 -9.04 -7.01
N LEU A 162 -6.48 -8.10 -6.65
CA LEU A 162 -6.82 -6.68 -6.69
C LEU A 162 -7.07 -6.20 -8.13
N PRO A 163 -8.11 -5.37 -8.37
CA PRO A 163 -8.29 -4.71 -9.65
C PRO A 163 -7.06 -3.87 -10.02
N THR A 164 -6.61 -3.97 -11.27
CA THR A 164 -5.41 -3.26 -11.74
C THR A 164 -5.56 -1.74 -11.65
N ILE A 165 -6.79 -1.21 -11.79
CA ILE A 165 -7.07 0.24 -11.66
C ILE A 165 -6.69 0.79 -10.28
N LEU A 166 -6.87 -0.01 -9.21
CA LEU A 166 -6.48 0.36 -7.84
C LEU A 166 -4.96 0.33 -7.66
N LYS A 167 -4.27 -0.58 -8.37
CA LYS A 167 -2.80 -0.60 -8.39
C LYS A 167 -2.25 0.69 -9.03
N PHE A 168 -2.84 1.12 -10.14
CA PHE A 168 -2.44 2.37 -10.80
C PHE A 168 -2.87 3.63 -10.05
N GLY A 169 -4.02 3.60 -9.34
CA GLY A 169 -4.45 4.73 -8.52
C GLY A 169 -3.43 5.10 -7.44
N LYS A 170 -2.89 4.11 -6.72
CA LYS A 170 -1.80 4.34 -5.75
C LYS A 170 -0.54 4.89 -6.40
N ILE A 171 -0.13 4.29 -7.52
CA ILE A 171 1.03 4.73 -8.29
C ILE A 171 0.86 6.19 -8.74
N ALA A 172 -0.31 6.56 -9.25
CA ALA A 172 -0.59 7.92 -9.71
C ALA A 172 -0.60 8.95 -8.57
N ILE A 173 -1.14 8.59 -7.39
CA ILE A 173 -1.14 9.46 -6.20
C ILE A 173 0.29 9.69 -5.70
N ASP A 174 1.11 8.65 -5.63
CA ASP A 174 2.52 8.78 -5.20
C ASP A 174 3.32 9.64 -6.18
N TYR A 175 3.17 9.43 -7.50
CA TYR A 175 3.81 10.27 -8.50
C TYR A 175 3.36 11.74 -8.42
N LEU A 176 2.06 11.99 -8.17
CA LEU A 176 1.55 13.36 -8.04
C LEU A 176 2.15 14.07 -6.83
N SER A 177 2.29 13.38 -5.69
CA SER A 177 2.91 13.91 -4.48
C SER A 177 4.40 14.24 -4.69
N VAL A 178 5.15 13.33 -5.33
CA VAL A 178 6.56 13.53 -5.67
C VAL A 178 6.73 14.69 -6.68
N MET A 179 5.86 14.79 -7.68
CA MET A 179 5.89 15.90 -8.64
C MET A 179 5.57 17.23 -7.96
N LEU A 180 4.55 17.29 -7.09
CA LEU A 180 4.17 18.50 -6.38
C LEU A 180 5.30 19.00 -5.47
N THR A 181 5.93 18.10 -4.71
CA THR A 181 7.09 18.43 -3.87
C THR A 181 8.27 18.93 -4.69
N LEU A 182 8.53 18.34 -5.86
CA LEU A 182 9.58 18.79 -6.78
C LEU A 182 9.30 20.18 -7.36
N VAL A 183 8.04 20.47 -7.73
CA VAL A 183 7.62 21.82 -8.18
C VAL A 183 7.82 22.86 -7.08
N VAL A 184 7.44 22.56 -5.83
CA VAL A 184 7.65 23.45 -4.69
C VAL A 184 9.15 23.70 -4.46
N LEU A 185 10.00 22.68 -4.55
CA LEU A 185 11.45 22.83 -4.45
C LEU A 185 12.04 23.71 -5.57
N ILE A 186 11.56 23.56 -6.81
CA ILE A 186 11.97 24.41 -7.94
C ILE A 186 11.58 25.87 -7.69
N ILE A 187 10.36 26.12 -7.20
CA ILE A 187 9.91 27.49 -6.88
C ILE A 187 10.80 28.11 -5.80
N ILE A 188 11.13 27.37 -4.74
CA ILE A 188 12.03 27.83 -3.68
C ILE A 188 13.43 28.14 -4.24
N LEU A 189 13.96 27.28 -5.12
CA LEU A 189 15.25 27.48 -5.76
C LEU A 189 15.26 28.76 -6.61
N ILE A 190 14.20 28.98 -7.41
CA ILE A 190 14.05 30.19 -8.24
C ILE A 190 13.99 31.45 -7.36
N LEU A 191 13.23 31.41 -6.25
CA LEU A 191 13.15 32.50 -5.30
C LEU A 191 14.50 32.79 -4.63
N ALA A 192 15.27 31.75 -4.28
CA ALA A 192 16.61 31.90 -3.70
C ALA A 192 17.60 32.54 -4.70
N ILE A 193 17.58 32.10 -5.97
CA ILE A 193 18.40 32.69 -7.04
C ILE A 193 18.02 34.15 -7.25
N PHE A 194 16.72 34.44 -7.36
CA PHE A 194 16.23 35.80 -7.52
C PHE A 194 16.61 36.69 -6.34
N TYR A 195 16.47 36.20 -5.11
CA TYR A 195 16.87 36.90 -3.90
C TYR A 195 18.39 37.17 -3.86
N GLY A 196 19.21 36.18 -4.25
CA GLY A 196 20.65 36.34 -4.37
C GLY A 196 21.04 37.41 -5.41
N TRP A 197 20.43 37.36 -6.59
CA TRP A 197 20.62 38.38 -7.63
C TRP A 197 20.19 39.77 -7.17
N TYR A 198 19.05 39.88 -6.49
CA TYR A 198 18.56 41.13 -5.94
C TYR A 198 19.54 41.73 -4.93
N GLN A 199 20.06 40.92 -4.01
CA GLN A 199 21.06 41.36 -3.03
C GLN A 199 22.38 41.78 -3.68
N ILE A 200 22.88 41.01 -4.65
CA ILE A 200 24.11 41.34 -5.39
C ILE A 200 23.95 42.65 -6.16
N SER A 201 22.79 42.88 -6.78
CA SER A 201 22.47 44.13 -7.48
C SER A 201 22.51 45.34 -6.54
N LEU A 202 21.96 45.22 -5.34
CA LEU A 202 22.02 46.28 -4.32
C LEU A 202 23.44 46.55 -3.83
N TRP A 203 24.21 45.49 -3.54
CA TRP A 203 25.61 45.63 -3.13
C TRP A 203 26.45 46.31 -4.21
N ARG A 204 26.30 45.90 -5.48
CA ARG A 204 26.99 46.50 -6.62
C ARG A 204 26.70 48.00 -6.77
N LYS A 205 25.45 48.43 -6.53
CA LYS A 205 25.08 49.87 -6.54
C LYS A 205 25.80 50.66 -5.45
N ARG A 206 25.95 50.09 -4.25
CA ARG A 206 26.65 50.76 -3.13
C ARG A 206 28.15 50.88 -3.40
N VAL A 207 28.79 49.80 -3.84
CA VAL A 207 30.21 49.78 -4.18
C VAL A 207 30.53 50.79 -5.27
N ARG A 208 29.73 50.83 -6.37
CA ARG A 208 29.90 51.85 -7.43
C ARG A 208 29.87 53.29 -6.91
N LYS A 209 29.00 53.59 -5.93
CA LYS A 209 28.90 54.93 -5.35
C LYS A 209 30.12 55.27 -4.49
N GLU A 210 30.54 54.34 -3.63
CA GLU A 210 31.71 54.52 -2.75
C GLU A 210 33.00 54.64 -3.57
N THR A 211 33.19 53.83 -4.61
CA THR A 211 34.38 53.90 -5.46
C THR A 211 34.48 55.24 -6.20
N LYS A 212 33.36 55.79 -6.69
CA LYS A 212 33.33 57.11 -7.35
C LYS A 212 33.66 58.27 -6.40
N GLU A 213 33.32 58.14 -5.13
CA GLU A 213 33.67 59.14 -4.10
C GLU A 213 35.14 59.06 -3.71
N VAL A 214 35.68 57.84 -3.55
CA VAL A 214 37.11 57.60 -3.33
C VAL A 214 37.94 58.15 -4.49
N GLU A 215 37.55 57.88 -5.72
CA GLU A 215 38.19 58.40 -6.94
C GLU A 215 38.29 59.94 -6.91
N LYS A 216 37.18 60.63 -6.65
CA LYS A 216 37.15 62.11 -6.54
C LYS A 216 38.05 62.64 -5.44
N SER A 217 38.06 61.97 -4.28
CA SER A 217 38.87 62.41 -3.14
C SER A 217 40.37 62.20 -3.39
N VAL A 218 40.77 61.07 -3.99
CA VAL A 218 42.15 60.78 -4.41
C VAL A 218 42.60 61.75 -5.49
N ALA A 219 41.78 61.98 -6.52
CA ALA A 219 42.08 62.96 -7.58
C ALA A 219 42.27 64.37 -7.01
N LYS A 220 41.42 64.78 -6.05
CA LYS A 220 41.54 66.08 -5.37
C LYS A 220 42.79 66.18 -4.50
N ALA A 221 43.09 65.14 -3.72
CA ALA A 221 44.30 65.09 -2.88
C ALA A 221 45.57 65.16 -3.72
N PHE A 222 45.64 64.39 -4.81
CA PHE A 222 46.76 64.40 -5.73
C PHE A 222 46.90 65.75 -6.44
N LYS A 223 45.80 66.38 -6.86
CA LYS A 223 45.80 67.72 -7.45
C LYS A 223 46.39 68.76 -6.48
N ASN A 224 46.00 68.73 -5.21
CA ASN A 224 46.52 69.64 -4.20
C ASN A 224 48.02 69.41 -3.94
N LEU A 225 48.43 68.14 -3.80
CA LEU A 225 49.84 67.77 -3.63
C LEU A 225 50.68 68.26 -4.80
N ARG A 226 50.22 68.02 -6.04
CA ARG A 226 50.88 68.49 -7.26
C ARG A 226 51.05 69.99 -7.27
N GLN A 227 50.01 70.73 -6.88
CA GLN A 227 50.04 72.18 -6.86
C GLN A 227 51.06 72.72 -5.85
N GLU A 228 51.19 72.06 -4.70
CA GLU A 228 52.16 72.43 -3.67
C GLU A 228 53.60 72.07 -4.08
N VAL A 229 53.83 70.87 -4.61
CA VAL A 229 55.14 70.44 -5.11
C VAL A 229 55.61 71.33 -6.27
N LYS A 230 54.71 71.71 -7.21
CA LYS A 230 55.04 72.67 -8.28
C LYS A 230 55.40 74.06 -7.76
N LYS A 231 54.75 74.54 -6.69
CA LYS A 231 55.13 75.81 -6.05
C LYS A 231 56.52 75.73 -5.43
N GLN A 232 56.85 74.63 -4.74
CA GLN A 232 58.19 74.44 -4.17
C GLN A 232 59.27 74.36 -5.25
N ILE A 233 59.00 73.65 -6.36
CA ILE A 233 59.88 73.63 -7.54
C ILE A 233 60.05 75.05 -8.13
N ALA A 234 58.97 75.83 -8.23
CA ALA A 234 59.02 77.21 -8.74
C ALA A 234 59.70 78.20 -7.79
N LEU A 235 59.71 77.93 -6.48
CA LEU A 235 60.48 78.69 -5.50
C LEU A 235 61.98 78.38 -5.62
N LEU A 236 62.32 77.10 -5.76
CA LEU A 236 63.69 76.65 -6.07
C LEU A 236 64.19 77.27 -7.38
N ASP A 237 63.34 77.46 -8.38
CA ASP A 237 63.71 78.11 -9.66
C ASP A 237 64.05 79.60 -9.57
N LYS A 238 63.67 80.28 -8.47
CA LYS A 238 63.85 81.72 -8.30
C LYS A 238 65.10 82.10 -7.51
N GLU A 239 65.81 81.15 -6.89
CA GLU A 239 67.04 81.45 -6.15
C GLU A 239 68.27 81.45 -7.08
N PRO A 240 68.98 82.58 -7.26
CA PRO A 240 70.18 82.63 -8.09
C PRO A 240 71.38 82.06 -7.33
N GLY A 241 71.68 80.78 -7.58
CA GLY A 241 72.86 80.10 -7.00
C GLY A 241 72.70 78.62 -6.65
N LEU A 242 71.71 77.89 -7.22
CA LEU A 242 71.51 76.48 -6.90
C LEU A 242 72.78 75.64 -7.13
N THR A 243 73.15 74.89 -6.09
CA THR A 243 74.17 73.85 -6.18
C THR A 243 73.71 72.69 -7.07
N ASP A 244 74.63 71.94 -7.67
CA ASP A 244 74.29 70.84 -8.60
C ASP A 244 73.36 69.78 -7.95
N LYS A 245 73.47 69.58 -6.64
CA LYS A 245 72.58 68.69 -5.87
C LYS A 245 71.13 69.21 -5.79
N GLU A 246 70.93 70.52 -5.70
CA GLU A 246 69.57 71.09 -5.64
C GLU A 246 68.87 71.05 -7.00
N LYS A 247 69.64 71.21 -8.10
CA LYS A 247 69.13 70.97 -9.46
C LYS A 247 68.75 69.51 -9.69
N GLU A 248 69.54 68.57 -9.18
CA GLU A 248 69.24 67.14 -9.26
C GLU A 248 67.95 66.80 -8.49
N ILE A 249 67.80 67.31 -7.27
CA ILE A 249 66.60 67.13 -6.43
C ILE A 249 65.36 67.70 -7.13
N ARG A 250 65.46 68.93 -7.67
CA ARG A 250 64.38 69.58 -8.42
C ARG A 250 63.93 68.74 -9.63
N ASN A 251 64.88 68.31 -10.47
CA ASN A 251 64.56 67.52 -11.66
C ASN A 251 63.94 66.16 -11.28
N LYS A 252 64.45 65.51 -10.23
CA LYS A 252 63.92 64.24 -9.73
C LYS A 252 62.52 64.40 -9.13
N LEU A 253 62.24 65.49 -8.42
CA LEU A 253 60.90 65.81 -7.91
C LEU A 253 59.90 66.06 -9.03
N GLN A 254 60.31 66.79 -10.07
CA GLN A 254 59.48 67.04 -11.24
C GLN A 254 59.16 65.73 -12.00
N GLU A 255 60.18 64.92 -12.28
CA GLU A 255 60.04 63.62 -12.93
C GLU A 255 59.12 62.68 -12.13
N THR A 256 59.31 62.61 -10.82
CA THR A 256 58.51 61.75 -9.93
C THR A 256 57.04 62.20 -9.91
N LEU A 257 56.80 63.52 -9.91
CA LEU A 257 55.44 64.08 -9.93
C LEU A 257 54.73 63.78 -11.25
N ASP A 258 55.43 63.93 -12.39
CA ASP A 258 54.87 63.68 -13.72
C ASP A 258 54.60 62.17 -13.94
N ASN A 259 55.50 61.30 -13.48
CA ASN A 259 55.29 59.84 -13.50
C ASN A 259 54.10 59.43 -12.62
N SER A 260 53.99 60.01 -11.42
CA SER A 260 52.86 59.75 -10.52
C SER A 260 51.54 60.24 -11.11
N GLU A 261 51.52 61.38 -11.81
CA GLU A 261 50.33 61.90 -12.48
C GLU A 261 49.86 60.95 -13.58
N LYS A 262 50.78 60.46 -14.39
CA LYS A 262 50.48 59.51 -15.47
C LYS A 262 49.93 58.19 -14.91
N PHE A 263 50.50 57.68 -13.82
CA PHE A 263 50.04 56.46 -13.17
C PHE A 263 48.64 56.62 -12.55
N ILE A 264 48.44 57.63 -11.70
CA ILE A 264 47.16 57.87 -11.02
C ILE A 264 46.04 58.18 -12.02
N SER A 265 46.32 58.94 -13.08
CA SER A 265 45.33 59.24 -14.13
C SER A 265 44.92 58.00 -14.91
N LYS A 266 45.85 57.07 -15.14
CA LYS A 266 45.56 55.78 -15.78
C LYS A 266 44.70 54.91 -14.88
N GLU A 267 45.06 54.78 -13.61
CA GLU A 267 44.36 53.91 -12.65
C GLU A 267 42.92 54.39 -12.40
N ILE A 268 42.71 55.71 -12.30
CA ILE A 268 41.37 56.31 -12.20
C ILE A 268 40.52 55.95 -13.43
N LYS A 269 41.10 56.05 -14.63
CA LYS A 269 40.40 55.76 -15.88
C LYS A 269 40.05 54.27 -16.04
N ASP A 270 40.93 53.38 -15.60
CA ASP A 270 40.69 51.94 -15.64
C ASP A 270 39.58 51.55 -14.66
N ILE A 271 39.56 52.14 -13.46
CA ILE A 271 38.48 51.97 -12.47
C ILE A 271 37.15 52.52 -13.01
N GLU A 272 37.12 53.70 -13.64
CA GLU A 272 35.89 54.27 -14.23
C GLU A 272 35.28 53.32 -15.29
N LYS A 273 36.13 52.66 -16.10
CA LYS A 273 35.72 51.71 -17.13
C LYS A 273 35.20 50.37 -16.57
N GLU A 274 35.75 49.89 -15.46
CA GLU A 274 35.27 48.66 -14.80
C GLU A 274 33.96 48.85 -14.01
N LEU A 275 33.63 50.11 -13.68
CA LEU A 275 32.41 50.47 -12.95
C LEU A 275 31.21 50.79 -13.86
N GLU A 276 31.38 50.95 -15.17
CA GLU A 276 30.28 51.04 -16.15
C GLU A 276 29.56 49.69 -16.30
#